data_AF-A0A957DY23-F1
#
_entry.id   AF-A0A957DY23-F1
#
_cell.length_a   1.000
_cell.length_b   1.000
_cell.length_c   1.000
_cell.angle_alpha   90.00
_cell.angle_beta   90.00
_cell.angle_gamma   90.00
#
_symmetry.space_group_name_H-M   'P 1'
#
loop_
_entity.id
_entity.type
_entity.pdbx_description
1 polymer ?
#
loop_
_entity_poly.entity_id
_entity_poly.type
_entity_poly.pdbx_seq_one_letter_code
_entity_poly.pdbx_strand_id
1 'polypeptide(L)'
;IVAAALGWFTYSEIQLAYAEALEEGESLAIWAQMVTISAGFVLLLLSWLIWRTAAQRDSNLQTGLRFFAAILLMIGGWVLISELPVVIAEGDKDWWISLRTTIFYVIGALPAELFFGLVLATLLYQEIKAKGLFRMIFFLPYITPAVGAAAVFKVLFSGNPTGTINTVLASVGLQPLGWLNEPNGVNQLIGEALKLNIPDWAAGPS
;
A
#
# COMPACT_ATOMS: atom_id res chain seq x y z
N ILE A 1 8.48 -9.65 -14.44
CA ILE A 1 7.48 -10.17 -15.39
C ILE A 1 6.96 -11.53 -14.92
N VAL A 2 7.78 -12.58 -14.87
CA VAL A 2 7.35 -13.93 -14.42
C VAL A 2 6.72 -13.93 -13.02
N ALA A 3 7.36 -13.28 -12.02
CA ALA A 3 6.81 -13.19 -10.67
C ALA A 3 5.47 -12.43 -10.60
N ALA A 4 5.31 -11.38 -11.42
CA ALA A 4 4.07 -10.60 -11.47
C ALA A 4 2.93 -11.38 -12.15
N ALA A 5 3.25 -12.12 -13.22
CA ALA A 5 2.30 -13.00 -13.90
C ALA A 5 1.85 -14.14 -12.99
N LEU A 6 2.78 -14.75 -12.23
CA LEU A 6 2.46 -15.75 -11.22
C LEU A 6 1.57 -15.17 -10.12
N GLY A 7 1.92 -14.00 -9.58
CA GLY A 7 1.09 -13.33 -8.56
C GLY A 7 -0.32 -13.03 -9.05
N TRP A 8 -0.47 -12.55 -10.28
CA TRP A 8 -1.77 -12.32 -10.91
C TRP A 8 -2.58 -13.61 -11.06
N PHE A 9 -1.97 -14.66 -11.62
CA PHE A 9 -2.60 -15.96 -11.81
C PHE A 9 -3.05 -16.56 -10.46
N THR A 10 -2.17 -16.57 -9.46
CA THR A 10 -2.49 -17.06 -8.13
C THR A 10 -3.66 -16.27 -7.52
N TYR A 11 -3.67 -14.94 -7.67
CA TYR A 11 -4.76 -14.12 -7.16
C TYR A 11 -6.10 -14.41 -7.85
N SER A 12 -6.13 -14.54 -9.19
CA SER A 12 -7.36 -14.85 -9.91
C SER A 12 -7.94 -16.21 -9.54
N GLU A 13 -7.08 -17.22 -9.39
CA GLU A 13 -7.51 -18.57 -9.00
C GLU A 13 -8.08 -18.58 -7.57
N ILE A 14 -7.46 -17.84 -6.64
CA ILE A 14 -7.97 -17.71 -5.26
C ILE A 14 -9.37 -17.07 -5.27
N GLN A 15 -9.57 -15.99 -6.03
CA GLN A 15 -10.87 -15.31 -6.08
C GLN A 15 -11.98 -16.23 -6.63
N LEU A 16 -11.67 -17.03 -7.64
CA LEU A 16 -12.60 -18.01 -8.20
C LEU A 16 -12.94 -19.10 -7.19
N ALA A 17 -11.94 -19.67 -6.51
CA ALA A 17 -12.15 -20.68 -5.47
C ALA A 17 -12.98 -20.16 -4.28
N TYR A 18 -12.83 -18.89 -3.92
CA TYR A 18 -13.69 -18.26 -2.90
C TYR A 18 -15.13 -18.08 -3.37
N ALA A 19 -15.35 -17.76 -4.65
CA ALA A 19 -16.70 -17.61 -5.20
C ALA A 19 -17.45 -18.95 -5.18
N GLU A 20 -16.79 -20.04 -5.58
CA GLU A 20 -17.36 -21.40 -5.55
C GLU A 20 -17.63 -21.88 -4.12
N ALA A 21 -16.68 -21.67 -3.19
CA ALA A 21 -16.84 -22.07 -1.79
C ALA A 21 -18.02 -21.37 -1.08
N LEU A 22 -18.31 -20.11 -1.46
CA LEU A 22 -19.46 -19.36 -0.93
C LEU A 22 -20.81 -19.87 -1.47
N GLU A 23 -20.84 -20.46 -2.67
CA GLU A 23 -22.06 -21.05 -3.25
C GLU A 23 -22.36 -22.44 -2.68
N GLU A 24 -21.33 -23.25 -2.40
CA GLU A 24 -21.49 -24.61 -1.88
C GLU A 24 -21.53 -24.71 -0.35
N GLY A 25 -21.10 -23.66 0.37
CA GLY A 25 -21.05 -23.66 1.84
C GLY A 25 -19.99 -24.59 2.43
N GLU A 26 -19.02 -25.03 1.61
CA GLU A 26 -17.92 -25.90 1.99
C GLU A 26 -16.60 -25.13 2.23
N SER A 27 -15.61 -25.79 2.83
CA SER A 27 -14.26 -25.25 3.02
C SER A 27 -13.54 -25.06 1.68
N LEU A 28 -12.68 -24.05 1.60
CA LEU A 28 -11.93 -23.71 0.37
C LEU A 28 -11.25 -24.88 -0.32
N ALA A 29 -11.32 -24.87 -1.66
CA ALA A 29 -10.79 -25.91 -2.53
C ALA A 29 -9.29 -26.15 -2.29
N ILE A 30 -8.92 -27.41 -2.05
CA ILE A 30 -7.54 -27.92 -1.95
C ILE A 30 -6.69 -27.47 -3.15
N TRP A 31 -7.34 -27.30 -4.31
CA TRP A 31 -6.72 -26.84 -5.55
C TRP A 31 -6.04 -25.48 -5.42
N ALA A 32 -6.67 -24.50 -4.75
CA ALA A 32 -6.09 -23.18 -4.54
C ALA A 32 -4.80 -23.24 -3.69
N GLN A 33 -4.78 -24.13 -2.68
CA GLN A 33 -3.60 -24.34 -1.83
C GLN A 33 -2.45 -25.01 -2.60
N MET A 34 -2.76 -25.93 -3.52
CA MET A 34 -1.73 -26.55 -4.37
C MET A 34 -1.08 -25.53 -5.32
N VAL A 35 -1.88 -24.61 -5.87
CA VAL A 35 -1.39 -23.55 -6.77
C VAL A 35 -0.47 -22.58 -6.00
N THR A 36 -0.85 -22.12 -4.81
CA THR A 36 -0.03 -21.20 -4.00
C THR A 36 1.29 -21.81 -3.58
N ILE A 37 1.27 -23.05 -3.07
CA ILE A 37 2.49 -23.77 -2.65
C ILE A 37 3.43 -23.97 -3.84
N SER A 38 2.90 -24.41 -4.98
CA SER A 38 3.70 -24.63 -6.20
C SER A 38 4.32 -23.32 -6.72
N ALA A 39 3.53 -22.24 -6.74
CA ALA A 39 4.03 -20.92 -7.11
C ALA A 39 5.12 -20.44 -6.15
N GLY A 40 5.00 -20.70 -4.85
CA GLY A 40 6.02 -20.39 -3.85
C GLY A 40 7.35 -21.14 -4.10
N PHE A 41 7.30 -22.44 -4.41
CA PHE A 41 8.51 -23.20 -4.78
C PHE A 41 9.17 -22.67 -6.06
N VAL A 42 8.38 -22.23 -7.04
CA VAL A 42 8.91 -21.58 -8.26
C VAL A 42 9.61 -20.26 -7.90
N LEU A 43 9.05 -19.45 -7.00
CA LEU A 43 9.71 -18.23 -6.53
C LEU A 43 11.02 -18.52 -5.79
N LEU A 44 11.07 -19.56 -4.96
CA LEU A 44 12.30 -19.99 -4.29
C LEU A 44 13.36 -20.47 -5.30
N LEU A 45 12.95 -21.21 -6.33
CA LEU A 45 13.85 -21.64 -7.40
C LEU A 45 14.41 -20.44 -8.17
N LEU A 46 13.55 -19.48 -8.54
CA LEU A 46 13.97 -18.25 -9.21
C LEU A 46 14.90 -17.41 -8.33
N SER A 47 14.59 -17.32 -7.03
CA SER A 47 15.45 -16.66 -6.07
C SER A 47 16.84 -17.30 -6.03
N TRP A 48 16.90 -18.63 -5.93
CA TRP A 48 18.15 -19.38 -5.92
C TRP A 48 18.98 -19.14 -7.19
N LEU A 49 18.33 -19.11 -8.37
CA LEU A 49 19.01 -18.79 -9.64
C LEU A 49 19.62 -17.38 -9.63
N ILE A 50 18.88 -16.39 -9.15
CA ILE A 50 19.34 -15.00 -9.06
C ILE A 50 20.49 -14.89 -8.06
N TRP A 51 20.36 -15.52 -6.89
CA TRP A 51 21.38 -15.54 -5.85
C TRP A 51 22.68 -16.17 -6.36
N ARG A 52 22.61 -17.33 -7.01
CA ARG A 52 23.76 -18.01 -7.59
C ARG A 52 24.48 -17.13 -8.62
N THR A 53 23.73 -16.42 -9.44
CA THR A 53 24.29 -15.52 -10.46
C THR A 53 24.90 -14.26 -9.85
N ALA A 54 24.40 -13.81 -8.69
CA ALA A 54 24.95 -12.67 -7.95
C ALA A 54 26.26 -13.03 -7.24
N ALA A 55 26.37 -14.23 -6.67
CA ALA A 55 27.54 -14.69 -5.92
C ALA A 55 28.81 -14.87 -6.77
N GLN A 56 28.69 -15.00 -8.10
CA GLN A 56 29.81 -15.20 -9.02
C GLN A 56 30.35 -13.89 -9.65
N ARG A 57 29.93 -12.71 -9.16
CA ARG A 57 30.34 -11.40 -9.71
C ARG A 57 31.11 -10.57 -8.71
N ASP A 58 32.24 -9.99 -9.14
CA ASP A 58 33.26 -9.32 -8.32
C ASP A 58 32.89 -7.89 -7.81
N SER A 59 31.61 -7.64 -7.50
CA SER A 59 31.03 -6.38 -7.01
C SER A 59 30.65 -5.34 -8.09
N ASN A 60 29.34 -5.11 -8.18
CA ASN A 60 28.72 -4.02 -8.93
C ASN A 60 27.38 -3.71 -8.24
N LEU A 61 26.83 -2.50 -8.41
CA LEU A 61 25.48 -2.13 -7.96
C LEU A 61 24.42 -3.14 -8.43
N GLN A 62 24.61 -3.70 -9.64
CA GLN A 62 23.75 -4.76 -10.17
C GLN A 62 23.78 -6.04 -9.32
N THR A 63 24.92 -6.38 -8.70
CA THR A 63 25.04 -7.53 -7.80
C THR A 63 24.24 -7.29 -6.52
N GLY A 64 24.33 -6.08 -5.95
CA GLY A 64 23.52 -5.67 -4.79
C GLY A 64 22.01 -5.71 -5.06
N LEU A 65 21.57 -5.16 -6.21
CA LEU A 65 20.17 -5.21 -6.63
C LEU A 65 19.67 -6.64 -6.82
N ARG A 66 20.51 -7.56 -7.30
CA ARG A 66 20.17 -8.98 -7.45
C ARG A 66 20.07 -9.70 -6.12
N PHE A 67 20.96 -9.43 -5.16
CA PHE A 67 20.82 -9.96 -3.81
C PHE A 67 19.52 -9.48 -3.15
N PHE A 68 19.22 -8.18 -3.27
CA PHE A 68 17.96 -7.63 -2.79
C PHE A 68 16.75 -8.30 -3.46
N ALA A 69 16.77 -8.45 -4.78
CA ALA A 69 15.71 -9.15 -5.51
C ALA A 69 15.57 -10.63 -5.09
N ALA A 70 16.68 -11.33 -4.85
CA ALA A 70 16.66 -12.70 -4.38
C ALA A 70 16.05 -12.80 -2.97
N ILE A 71 16.40 -11.89 -2.05
CA ILE A 71 15.79 -11.82 -0.72
C ILE A 71 14.29 -11.58 -0.82
N LEU A 72 13.85 -10.61 -1.63
CA LEU A 72 12.43 -10.35 -1.85
C LEU A 72 11.69 -11.58 -2.39
N LEU A 73 12.29 -12.30 -3.33
CA LEU A 73 11.70 -13.52 -3.89
C LEU A 73 11.70 -14.69 -2.89
N MET A 74 12.69 -14.78 -1.99
CA MET A 74 12.67 -15.77 -0.89
C MET A 74 11.52 -15.50 0.05
N ILE A 75 11.36 -14.25 0.48
CA ILE A 75 10.26 -13.83 1.36
C ILE A 75 8.92 -14.10 0.66
N GLY A 76 8.77 -13.72 -0.61
CA GLY A 76 7.57 -14.00 -1.38
C GLY A 76 7.28 -15.50 -1.50
N GLY A 77 8.29 -16.32 -1.80
CA GLY A 77 8.15 -17.77 -1.86
C GLY A 77 7.72 -18.38 -0.51
N TRP A 78 8.31 -17.91 0.59
CA TRP A 78 7.92 -18.32 1.94
C TRP A 78 6.48 -17.93 2.25
N VAL A 79 6.08 -16.68 2.01
CA VAL A 79 4.71 -16.20 2.21
C VAL A 79 3.69 -17.04 1.43
N LEU A 80 4.01 -17.42 0.18
CA LEU A 80 3.14 -18.25 -0.65
C LEU A 80 2.97 -19.69 -0.14
N ILE A 81 3.98 -20.22 0.56
CA ILE A 81 3.99 -21.60 1.07
C ILE A 81 3.39 -21.68 2.48
N SER A 82 3.74 -20.75 3.38
CA SER A 82 3.36 -20.84 4.80
C SER A 82 2.18 -19.95 5.17
N GLU A 83 2.19 -18.68 4.76
CA GLU A 83 1.24 -17.69 5.30
C GLU A 83 -0.04 -17.62 4.48
N LEU A 84 0.06 -17.59 3.16
CA LEU A 84 -1.09 -17.45 2.26
C LEU A 84 -2.10 -18.60 2.38
N PRO A 85 -1.70 -19.89 2.45
CA PRO A 85 -2.67 -20.97 2.61
C PRO A 85 -3.47 -20.89 3.91
N VAL A 86 -2.84 -20.44 5.01
CA VAL A 86 -3.50 -20.24 6.30
C VAL A 86 -4.51 -19.11 6.21
N VAL A 87 -4.08 -17.98 5.66
CA VAL A 87 -4.96 -16.83 5.45
C VAL A 87 -6.10 -17.16 4.50
N ILE A 88 -5.87 -17.95 3.45
CA ILE A 88 -6.94 -18.35 2.56
C ILE A 88 -7.93 -19.22 3.33
N ALA A 89 -7.44 -20.24 4.05
CA ALA A 89 -8.29 -21.17 4.79
C ALA A 89 -9.12 -20.51 5.91
N GLU A 90 -8.58 -19.49 6.57
CA GLU A 90 -9.20 -18.87 7.75
C GLU A 90 -9.72 -17.44 7.51
N GLY A 91 -9.29 -16.79 6.43
CA GLY A 91 -9.52 -15.38 6.16
C GLY A 91 -10.82 -15.10 5.43
N ASP A 92 -11.37 -13.91 5.72
CA ASP A 92 -12.58 -13.38 5.12
C ASP A 92 -12.30 -12.40 3.97
N LYS A 93 -13.37 -11.84 3.39
CA LYS A 93 -13.27 -10.84 2.32
C LYS A 93 -12.61 -9.53 2.81
N ASP A 94 -12.81 -9.17 4.07
CA ASP A 94 -12.29 -7.92 4.65
C ASP A 94 -10.77 -7.94 4.80
N TRP A 95 -10.18 -9.13 5.01
CA TRP A 95 -8.73 -9.31 5.01
C TRP A 95 -8.10 -8.89 3.68
N TRP A 96 -8.67 -9.34 2.56
CA TRP A 96 -8.15 -9.01 1.21
C TRP A 96 -8.27 -7.53 0.89
N ILE A 97 -9.38 -6.90 1.30
CA ILE A 97 -9.61 -5.45 1.16
C ILE A 97 -8.57 -4.67 1.98
N SER A 98 -8.35 -5.09 3.23
CA SER A 98 -7.39 -4.46 4.15
C SER A 98 -5.96 -4.55 3.62
N LEU A 99 -5.55 -5.73 3.13
CA LEU A 99 -4.22 -5.92 2.55
C LEU A 99 -3.98 -4.99 1.36
N ARG A 100 -4.96 -4.92 0.44
CA ARG A 100 -4.87 -4.04 -0.73
C ARG A 100 -4.78 -2.57 -0.32
N THR A 101 -5.55 -2.16 0.69
CA THR A 101 -5.51 -0.81 1.26
C THR A 101 -4.12 -0.50 1.84
N THR A 102 -3.55 -1.41 2.63
CA THR A 102 -2.19 -1.23 3.17
C THR A 102 -1.15 -1.09 2.07
N ILE A 103 -1.20 -1.95 1.04
CA ILE A 103 -0.26 -1.86 -0.09
C ILE A 103 -0.40 -0.52 -0.81
N PHE A 104 -1.63 -0.04 -1.02
CA PHE A 104 -1.87 1.27 -1.63
C PHE A 104 -1.25 2.41 -0.81
N TYR A 105 -1.48 2.41 0.51
CA TYR A 105 -0.87 3.40 1.42
C TYR A 105 0.65 3.33 1.39
N VAL A 106 1.24 2.15 1.43
CA VAL A 106 2.71 1.97 1.42
C VAL A 106 3.32 2.50 0.13
N ILE A 107 2.72 2.19 -1.02
CA ILE A 107 3.23 2.61 -2.33
C ILE A 107 3.07 4.12 -2.53
N GLY A 108 2.01 4.74 -2.01
CA GLY A 108 1.78 6.17 -2.14
C GLY A 108 2.53 7.01 -1.11
N ALA A 109 2.37 6.66 0.17
CA ALA A 109 2.87 7.45 1.30
C ALA A 109 4.39 7.38 1.43
N LEU A 110 5.01 6.20 1.30
CA LEU A 110 6.46 6.08 1.54
C LEU A 110 7.30 6.88 0.55
N PRO A 111 7.06 6.82 -0.78
CA PRO A 111 7.85 7.62 -1.71
C PRO A 111 7.63 9.12 -1.49
N ALA A 112 6.39 9.54 -1.18
CA ALA A 112 6.08 10.92 -0.88
C ALA A 112 6.80 11.40 0.39
N GLU A 113 6.75 10.61 1.46
CA GLU A 113 7.43 10.92 2.73
C GLU A 113 8.95 11.04 2.53
N LEU A 114 9.57 10.11 1.81
CA LEU A 114 11.00 10.17 1.49
C LEU A 114 11.34 11.38 0.63
N PHE A 115 10.52 11.69 -0.37
CA PHE A 115 10.70 12.85 -1.23
C PHE A 115 10.63 14.16 -0.44
N PHE A 116 9.55 14.38 0.31
CA PHE A 116 9.38 15.60 1.12
C PHE A 116 10.41 15.67 2.24
N GLY A 117 10.73 14.54 2.87
CA GLY A 117 11.77 14.46 3.89
C GLY A 117 13.14 14.88 3.35
N LEU A 118 13.51 14.41 2.16
CA LEU A 118 14.75 14.81 1.50
C LEU A 118 14.75 16.30 1.12
N VAL A 119 13.66 16.79 0.53
CA VAL A 119 13.51 18.22 0.18
C VAL A 119 13.67 19.08 1.43
N LEU A 120 12.94 18.78 2.50
CA LEU A 120 13.00 19.53 3.76
C LEU A 120 14.39 19.43 4.41
N ALA A 121 15.04 18.26 4.37
CA ALA A 121 16.40 18.09 4.87
C ALA A 121 17.41 19.00 4.15
N THR A 122 17.32 19.10 2.82
CA THR A 122 18.20 19.99 2.05
C THR A 122 17.95 21.46 2.39
N LEU A 123 16.69 21.89 2.53
CA LEU A 123 16.33 23.26 2.93
C LEU A 123 16.82 23.59 4.35
N LEU A 124 16.78 22.62 5.26
CA LEU A 124 17.25 22.79 6.65
C LEU A 124 18.76 22.94 6.74
N TYR A 125 19.50 22.36 5.80
CA TYR A 125 20.96 22.44 5.76
C TYR A 125 21.45 23.78 5.21
N GLN A 126 20.70 24.40 4.28
CA GLN A 126 21.03 25.70 3.70
C GLN A 126 21.20 26.82 4.75
N GLU A 127 22.02 27.81 4.41
CA GLU A 127 22.23 29.02 5.23
C GLU A 127 21.12 30.04 4.98
N ILE A 128 19.90 29.70 5.42
CA ILE A 128 18.76 30.61 5.36
C ILE A 128 18.78 31.61 6.53
N LYS A 129 18.36 32.86 6.27
CA LYS A 129 18.07 33.82 7.34
C LYS A 129 16.92 33.28 8.18
N ALA A 130 17.08 33.25 9.51
CA ALA A 130 16.16 32.63 10.48
C ALA A 130 16.11 31.09 10.54
N LYS A 131 17.24 30.40 10.26
CA LYS A 131 17.41 28.94 10.42
C LYS A 131 16.91 28.37 11.76
N GLY A 132 17.04 29.12 12.85
CA GLY A 132 16.52 28.71 14.17
C GLY A 132 14.99 28.59 14.22
N LEU A 133 14.27 29.57 13.65
CA LEU A 133 12.81 29.56 13.60
C LEU A 133 12.29 28.44 12.69
N PHE A 134 12.92 28.25 11.53
CA PHE A 134 12.56 27.18 10.60
C PHE A 134 12.71 25.79 11.25
N ARG A 135 13.83 25.55 11.96
CA ARG A 135 14.03 24.32 12.76
C ARG A 135 12.93 24.15 13.81
N MET A 136 12.61 25.19 14.56
CA MET A 136 11.59 25.13 15.61
C MET A 136 10.21 24.72 15.06
N ILE A 137 9.76 25.35 13.97
CA ILE A 137 8.48 25.03 13.33
C ILE A 137 8.48 23.61 12.77
N PHE A 138 9.57 23.20 12.12
CA PHE A 138 9.70 21.86 11.56
C PHE A 138 9.65 20.76 12.63
N PHE A 139 10.26 20.98 13.80
CA PHE A 139 10.24 20.01 14.90
C PHE A 139 8.95 20.05 15.75
N LEU A 140 8.11 21.08 15.59
CA LEU A 140 6.88 21.24 16.37
C LEU A 140 5.91 20.05 16.25
N PRO A 141 5.63 19.50 15.05
CA PRO A 141 4.73 18.36 14.92
C PRO A 141 5.30 17.10 15.56
N TYR A 142 6.63 16.93 15.52
CA TYR A 142 7.31 15.75 16.08
C TYR A 142 7.21 15.67 17.60
N ILE A 143 7.24 16.82 18.29
CA ILE A 143 7.07 16.89 19.74
C ILE A 143 5.60 16.91 20.19
N THR A 144 4.67 17.07 19.25
CA THR A 144 3.23 17.12 19.55
C THR A 144 2.68 15.70 19.76
N PRO A 145 1.90 15.44 20.83
CA PRO A 145 1.29 14.13 21.04
C PRO A 145 0.37 13.73 19.87
N ALA A 146 0.58 12.54 19.32
CA ALA A 146 -0.19 12.03 18.17
C ALA A 146 -1.71 12.05 18.42
N VAL A 147 -2.14 11.72 19.65
CA VAL A 147 -3.57 11.73 20.04
C VAL A 147 -4.17 13.15 19.95
N GLY A 148 -3.41 14.16 20.37
CA GLY A 148 -3.85 15.56 20.28
C GLY A 148 -3.92 16.05 18.84
N ALA A 149 -2.91 15.71 18.04
CA ALA A 149 -2.91 16.00 16.61
C ALA A 149 -4.10 15.33 15.89
N ALA A 150 -4.40 14.07 16.21
CA ALA A 150 -5.55 13.34 15.65
C ALA A 150 -6.90 13.97 16.04
N ALA A 151 -7.04 14.45 17.28
CA ALA A 151 -8.24 15.14 17.73
C ALA A 151 -8.47 16.45 16.95
N VAL A 152 -7.41 17.26 16.77
CA VAL A 152 -7.46 18.49 15.96
C VAL A 152 -7.78 18.15 14.50
N PHE A 153 -7.14 17.12 13.95
CA PHE A 153 -7.39 16.66 12.58
C PHE A 153 -8.86 16.29 12.37
N LYS A 154 -9.46 15.55 13.32
CA LYS A 154 -10.88 15.16 13.27
C LYS A 154 -11.84 16.34 13.26
N VAL A 155 -11.51 17.41 13.98
CA VAL A 155 -12.31 18.65 13.99
C VAL A 155 -12.18 19.39 12.65
N LEU A 156 -10.94 19.56 12.17
CA LEU A 156 -10.64 20.27 10.93
C LEU A 156 -11.30 19.60 9.72
N PHE A 157 -11.12 18.28 9.60
CA PHE A 157 -11.65 17.43 8.54
C PHE A 157 -12.99 16.78 8.90
N SER A 158 -13.79 17.44 9.76
CA SER A 158 -15.15 16.99 9.99
C SER A 158 -15.95 17.09 8.68
N GLY A 159 -16.73 16.05 8.35
CA GLY A 159 -17.60 16.03 7.16
C GLY A 159 -18.78 17.02 7.22
N ASN A 160 -18.80 17.93 8.20
CA ASN A 160 -19.81 18.96 8.32
C ASN A 160 -19.60 20.02 7.22
N PRO A 161 -20.64 20.42 6.46
CA PRO A 161 -20.54 21.52 5.50
C PRO A 161 -20.02 22.84 6.08
N THR A 162 -20.25 23.10 7.37
CA THR A 162 -19.73 24.27 8.10
C THR A 162 -18.43 23.98 8.87
N GLY A 163 -17.81 22.82 8.64
CA GLY A 163 -16.51 22.47 9.20
C GLY A 163 -15.40 23.38 8.69
N THR A 164 -14.27 23.45 9.41
CA THR A 164 -13.20 24.41 9.11
C THR A 164 -12.66 24.26 7.70
N ILE A 165 -12.29 23.05 7.29
CA ILE A 165 -11.75 22.82 5.94
C ILE A 165 -12.84 22.99 4.88
N ASN A 166 -14.07 22.54 5.13
CA ASN A 166 -15.18 22.70 4.17
C ASN A 166 -15.58 24.17 3.98
N THR A 167 -15.45 25.01 5.00
CA THR A 167 -15.66 26.47 4.87
C THR A 167 -14.58 27.11 3.98
N VAL A 168 -13.33 26.66 4.11
CA VAL A 168 -12.23 27.10 3.23
C VAL A 168 -12.48 26.64 1.80
N LEU A 169 -12.92 25.40 1.58
CA LEU A 169 -13.31 24.92 0.25
C LEU A 169 -14.46 25.73 -0.36
N ALA A 170 -15.50 26.02 0.42
CA ALA A 170 -16.62 26.83 -0.04
C ALA A 170 -16.19 28.25 -0.44
N SER A 171 -15.19 28.82 0.25
CA SER A 171 -14.67 30.15 -0.09
C SER A 171 -13.95 30.21 -1.45
N VAL A 172 -13.45 29.07 -1.94
CA VAL A 172 -12.88 28.93 -3.29
C VAL A 172 -13.88 28.33 -4.30
N GLY A 173 -15.16 28.23 -3.94
CA GLY A 173 -16.24 27.76 -4.82
C GLY A 173 -16.35 26.24 -4.96
N LEU A 174 -15.68 25.46 -4.11
CA LEU A 174 -15.75 24.00 -4.12
C LEU A 174 -16.87 23.49 -3.19
N GLN A 175 -17.46 22.35 -3.54
CA GLN A 175 -18.48 21.72 -2.72
C GLN A 175 -17.85 21.10 -1.45
N PRO A 176 -18.55 21.11 -0.31
CA PRO A 176 -18.10 20.44 0.90
C PRO A 176 -17.90 18.94 0.67
N LEU A 177 -16.84 18.38 1.25
CA LEU A 177 -16.52 16.94 1.16
C LEU A 177 -16.79 16.22 2.49
N GLY A 178 -17.13 14.94 2.38
CA GLY A 178 -17.39 14.04 3.51
C GLY A 178 -16.15 13.64 4.31
N TRP A 179 -14.94 13.89 3.77
CA TRP A 179 -13.62 13.56 4.33
C TRP A 179 -13.60 12.20 5.07
N LEU A 180 -13.70 12.21 6.41
CA LEU A 180 -13.63 11.02 7.27
C LEU A 180 -14.84 10.07 7.16
N ASN A 181 -15.94 10.53 6.55
CA ASN A 181 -17.19 9.78 6.41
C ASN A 181 -17.47 9.40 4.94
N GLU A 182 -16.46 9.46 4.07
CA GLU A 182 -16.62 9.14 2.66
C GLU A 182 -16.56 7.61 2.46
N PRO A 183 -17.64 6.97 1.99
CA PRO A 183 -17.63 5.52 1.76
C PRO A 183 -16.89 5.12 0.49
N ASN A 184 -16.70 6.04 -0.46
CA ASN A 184 -16.11 5.73 -1.75
C ASN A 184 -14.58 5.85 -1.71
N GLY A 185 -13.91 4.99 -2.47
CA GLY A 185 -12.46 5.02 -2.56
C GLY A 185 -11.96 6.31 -3.21
N VAL A 186 -10.78 6.79 -2.79
CA VAL A 186 -10.20 8.04 -3.33
C VAL A 186 -10.08 8.03 -4.85
N ASN A 187 -9.73 6.89 -5.48
CA ASN A 187 -9.63 6.84 -6.93
C ASN A 187 -11.00 6.82 -7.61
N GLN A 188 -12.04 6.28 -6.97
CA GLN A 188 -13.41 6.38 -7.45
C GLN A 188 -13.87 7.84 -7.47
N LEU A 189 -13.63 8.60 -6.40
CA LEU A 189 -13.98 10.03 -6.34
C LEU A 189 -13.26 10.84 -7.43
N ILE A 190 -11.98 10.56 -7.66
CA ILE A 190 -11.20 11.18 -8.75
C ILE A 190 -11.75 10.75 -10.11
N GLY A 191 -12.10 9.46 -10.26
CA GLY A 191 -12.71 8.91 -11.45
C GLY A 191 -14.02 9.60 -11.81
N GLU A 192 -14.92 9.73 -10.85
CA GLU A 192 -16.20 10.45 -10.99
C GLU A 192 -15.98 11.91 -11.40
N ALA A 193 -15.05 12.60 -10.75
CA ALA A 193 -14.68 13.98 -11.10
C ALA A 193 -14.15 14.10 -12.55
N LEU A 194 -13.44 13.08 -13.03
CA LEU A 194 -12.91 13.00 -14.39
C LEU A 194 -13.84 12.32 -15.41
N LYS A 195 -15.04 11.89 -14.99
CA LYS A 195 -15.99 11.07 -15.78
C LYS A 195 -15.37 9.76 -16.31
N LEU A 196 -14.43 9.19 -15.57
CA LEU A 196 -13.81 7.90 -15.85
C LEU A 196 -14.39 6.83 -14.91
N ASN A 197 -14.83 5.70 -15.47
CA ASN A 197 -15.27 4.57 -14.67
C ASN A 197 -14.03 3.80 -14.17
N ILE A 198 -13.75 3.89 -12.87
CA ILE A 198 -12.63 3.20 -12.24
C ILE A 198 -13.12 1.85 -11.72
N PRO A 199 -12.52 0.72 -12.16
CA PRO A 199 -12.90 -0.60 -11.67
C PRO A 199 -12.73 -0.73 -10.14
N ASP A 200 -13.50 -1.61 -9.51
CA ASP A 200 -13.45 -1.83 -8.05
C ASP A 200 -12.05 -2.24 -7.56
N TRP A 201 -11.31 -3.00 -8.37
CA TRP A 201 -9.91 -3.38 -8.11
C TRP A 201 -8.93 -2.20 -8.15
N ALA A 202 -9.34 -1.03 -8.65
CA ALA A 202 -8.56 0.20 -8.70
C ALA A 202 -9.17 1.34 -7.84
N ALA A 203 -10.32 1.12 -7.20
CA ALA A 203 -11.04 2.11 -6.39
C ALA A 203 -10.20 2.86 -5.33
N GLY A 204 -9.17 2.21 -4.79
CA GLY A 204 -8.37 2.76 -3.70
C GLY A 204 -9.11 2.69 -2.36
N PRO A 205 -8.47 3.11 -1.26
CA PRO A 205 -9.09 3.13 0.06
C PRO A 205 -10.12 4.26 0.16
N SER A 206 -11.19 4.02 0.92
CA SER A 206 -12.11 5.02 1.44
C SER A 206 -11.51 5.71 2.66
#